data_AF-A0A938Q9U4-F1
#
_entry.id   AF-A0A938Q9U4-F1
#
_cell.length_a   1.000
_cell.length_b   1.000
_cell.length_c   1.000
_cell.angle_alpha   90.00
_cell.angle_beta   90.00
_cell.angle_gamma   90.00
#
_symmetry.space_group_name_H-M   'P 1'
#
loop_
_entity.id
_entity.type
_entity.pdbx_description
1 polymer ?
#
loop_
_entity_poly.entity_id
_entity_poly.type
_entity_poly.pdbx_seq_one_letter_code
_entity_poly.pdbx_strand_id
1 'polypeptide(L)'
;MAKATKLVSLCGSQSLNNRRGYLQYRFGKPGAVELQFPRERANTQIAFRYAHYFRAQVDRTEVTFDNNGYRYVIFAYSEGDVTPPIREAGVRVRQLGNPAKQQDIACTAAPHSKLGVLAHVIPRDADNSLNQ
;
A
#
# COMPACT_ATOMS: atom_id res chain seq x y z
N MET A 1 -15.71 24.52 2.22
CA MET A 1 -16.07 23.15 2.66
C MET A 1 -14.79 22.43 3.07
N ALA A 2 -14.65 21.98 4.32
CA ALA A 2 -13.46 21.25 4.76
C ALA A 2 -13.49 19.84 4.15
N LYS A 3 -12.46 19.48 3.38
CA LYS A 3 -12.33 18.12 2.81
C LYS A 3 -12.13 17.15 3.97
N ALA A 4 -13.03 16.19 4.14
CA ALA A 4 -12.93 15.22 5.23
C ALA A 4 -11.65 14.38 5.06
N THR A 5 -10.73 14.50 6.02
CA THR A 5 -9.48 13.73 6.02
C THR A 5 -9.79 12.26 6.24
N LYS A 6 -9.38 11.43 5.29
CA LYS A 6 -9.48 9.97 5.39
C LYS A 6 -8.14 9.42 5.87
N LEU A 7 -8.19 8.37 6.66
CA LEU A 7 -7.05 7.60 7.11
C LEU A 7 -6.89 6.37 6.23
N VAL A 8 -5.66 6.12 5.79
CA VAL A 8 -5.23 4.86 5.18
C VAL A 8 -4.34 4.15 6.20
N SER A 9 -4.61 2.88 6.47
CA SER A 9 -3.78 2.05 7.32
C SER A 9 -3.58 0.66 6.72
N LEU A 10 -2.34 0.20 6.66
CA LEU A 10 -2.02 -1.21 6.47
C LEU A 10 -1.57 -1.79 7.81
N CYS A 11 -2.48 -2.49 8.49
CA CYS A 11 -2.29 -2.96 9.85
C CYS A 11 -1.83 -4.41 9.87
N GLY A 12 -0.70 -4.66 10.54
CA GLY A 12 -0.25 -6.00 10.89
C GLY A 12 -0.60 -6.35 12.34
N SER A 13 -0.94 -7.60 12.63
CA SER A 13 -0.98 -8.11 14.01
C SER A 13 0.41 -8.10 14.65
N GLN A 14 0.49 -8.10 15.97
CA GLN A 14 1.77 -8.14 16.69
C GLN A 14 2.64 -9.36 16.34
N SER A 15 2.03 -10.51 16.04
CA SER A 15 2.73 -11.75 15.69
C SER A 15 2.94 -11.95 14.18
N LEU A 16 2.73 -10.90 13.37
CA LEU A 16 2.73 -10.99 11.91
C LEU A 16 4.08 -11.51 11.37
N ASN A 17 4.00 -12.60 10.61
CA ASN A 17 5.05 -13.07 9.71
C ASN A 17 4.40 -13.78 8.50
N ASN A 18 5.20 -14.45 7.67
CA ASN A 18 4.73 -15.17 6.48
C ASN A 18 3.90 -16.44 6.76
N ARG A 19 3.74 -16.86 8.02
CA ARG A 19 3.01 -18.06 8.42
C ARG A 19 1.86 -17.80 9.40
N ARG A 20 1.93 -16.71 10.18
CA ARG A 20 0.97 -16.41 11.24
C ARG A 20 0.70 -14.91 11.36
N GLY A 21 -0.38 -14.59 12.06
CA GLY A 21 -0.88 -13.24 12.19
C GLY A 21 -1.72 -12.82 10.98
N TYR A 22 -2.07 -11.54 10.92
CA TYR A 22 -2.85 -10.97 9.84
C TYR A 22 -2.27 -9.64 9.37
N LEU A 23 -2.39 -9.39 8.08
CA LEU A 23 -2.24 -8.09 7.45
C LEU A 23 -3.63 -7.61 6.96
N GLN A 24 -3.99 -6.36 7.22
CA GLN A 24 -5.30 -5.82 6.83
C GLN A 24 -5.20 -4.36 6.45
N TYR A 25 -5.67 -4.04 5.25
CA TYR A 25 -5.92 -2.70 4.78
C TYR A 25 -7.22 -2.13 5.37
N ARG A 26 -7.16 -0.87 5.78
CA ARG A 26 -8.31 -0.09 6.25
C ARG A 26 -8.28 1.30 5.66
N PHE A 27 -9.45 1.76 5.24
CA PHE A 27 -9.67 3.13 4.80
C PHE A 27 -10.96 3.67 5.41
N GLY A 28 -10.97 4.93 5.80
CA GLY A 28 -12.16 5.59 6.36
C GLY A 28 -11.83 6.82 7.17
N LYS A 29 -12.75 7.25 8.03
CA LYS A 29 -12.49 8.33 8.99
C LYS A 29 -11.90 7.74 10.28
N PRO A 30 -11.21 8.54 11.11
CA PRO A 30 -10.88 8.13 12.47
C PRO A 30 -12.12 7.58 13.19
N GLY A 31 -12.04 6.37 13.73
CA GLY A 31 -13.15 5.69 14.41
C GLY A 31 -14.24 5.09 13.50
N ALA A 32 -14.21 5.32 12.19
CA ALA A 32 -15.21 4.79 11.25
C ALA A 32 -14.55 4.21 9.99
N VAL A 33 -14.35 2.90 9.98
CA VAL A 33 -13.80 2.15 8.84
C VAL A 33 -14.87 2.04 7.75
N GLU A 34 -14.54 2.51 6.55
CA GLU A 34 -15.42 2.49 5.37
C GLU A 34 -15.06 1.33 4.43
N LEU A 35 -13.79 0.98 4.38
CA LEU A 35 -13.28 -0.16 3.61
C LEU A 35 -12.29 -0.94 4.46
N GLN A 36 -12.47 -2.25 4.51
CA GLN A 36 -11.59 -3.20 5.19
C GLN A 36 -11.30 -4.37 4.27
N PHE A 37 -10.02 -4.70 4.09
CA PHE A 37 -9.60 -5.82 3.26
C PHE A 37 -8.33 -6.52 3.79
N PRO A 38 -8.27 -7.85 3.82
CA PRO A 38 -9.42 -8.75 3.79
C PRO A 38 -10.35 -8.50 5.00
N ARG A 39 -11.63 -8.89 4.89
CA ARG A 39 -12.56 -8.79 6.04
C ARG A 39 -12.15 -9.75 7.15
N GLU A 40 -11.77 -10.97 6.76
CA GLU A 40 -11.27 -12.02 7.63
C GLU A 40 -9.83 -11.72 8.07
N ARG A 41 -9.34 -12.52 9.03
CA ARG A 41 -7.98 -12.40 9.59
C ARG A 41 -7.15 -13.68 9.42
N ALA A 42 -7.67 -14.69 8.74
CA ALA A 42 -6.93 -15.91 8.45
C ALA A 42 -6.20 -15.75 7.10
N ASN A 43 -4.91 -16.12 7.08
CA ASN A 43 -4.09 -16.17 5.86
C ASN A 43 -4.19 -14.92 4.98
N THR A 44 -4.28 -13.73 5.58
CA THR A 44 -4.54 -12.52 4.79
C THR A 44 -3.32 -12.01 4.02
N GLN A 45 -2.11 -12.46 4.39
CA GLN A 45 -0.84 -12.12 3.78
C GLN A 45 -0.82 -12.42 2.28
N ILE A 46 -1.40 -13.56 1.87
CA ILE A 46 -1.41 -13.99 0.46
C ILE A 46 -2.31 -13.13 -0.43
N ALA A 47 -3.19 -12.33 0.16
CA ALA A 47 -4.05 -11.40 -0.57
C ALA A 47 -3.30 -10.13 -1.03
N PHE A 48 -2.08 -9.92 -0.53
CA PHE A 48 -1.23 -8.79 -0.87
C PHE A 48 0.02 -9.25 -1.63
N ARG A 49 0.58 -8.34 -2.42
CA ARG A 49 1.84 -8.56 -3.14
C ARG A 49 2.78 -7.38 -2.92
N TYR A 50 4.06 -7.66 -2.79
CA TYR A 50 5.10 -6.68 -2.48
C TYR A 50 5.99 -6.39 -3.68
N ALA A 51 6.26 -5.12 -3.93
CA ALA A 51 7.29 -4.70 -4.87
C ALA A 51 8.17 -3.62 -4.25
N HIS A 52 9.48 -3.73 -4.49
CA HIS A 52 10.45 -2.81 -3.95
C HIS A 52 11.59 -2.60 -4.91
N TYR A 53 11.85 -1.33 -5.20
CA TYR A 53 13.01 -0.90 -5.97
C TYR A 53 13.88 -0.02 -5.08
N PHE A 54 15.15 -0.37 -4.99
CA PHE A 54 16.12 0.36 -4.18
C PHE A 54 17.41 0.56 -4.97
N ARG A 55 17.89 1.81 -4.99
CA ARG A 55 19.25 2.17 -5.41
C ARG A 55 19.71 3.39 -4.62
N ALA A 56 20.96 3.83 -4.84
CA ALA A 56 21.45 5.08 -4.26
C ALA A 56 20.44 6.22 -4.49
N GLN A 57 20.00 6.85 -3.39
CA GLN A 57 19.03 7.95 -3.31
C GLN A 57 17.59 7.64 -3.75
N VAL A 58 17.27 6.43 -4.19
CA VAL A 58 15.90 6.05 -4.60
C VAL A 58 15.41 4.83 -3.83
N ASP A 59 14.24 4.97 -3.22
CA ASP A 59 13.54 3.88 -2.54
C ASP A 59 12.06 3.96 -2.92
N ARG A 60 11.55 2.93 -3.58
CA ARG A 60 10.15 2.84 -3.99
C ARG A 60 9.57 1.53 -3.50
N THR A 61 8.59 1.62 -2.61
CA THR A 61 7.84 0.45 -2.12
C THR A 61 6.39 0.51 -2.58
N GLU A 62 5.88 -0.60 -3.08
CA GLU A 62 4.46 -0.80 -3.38
C GLU A 62 3.92 -2.06 -2.68
N VAL A 63 2.70 -1.96 -2.14
CA VAL A 63 1.90 -3.11 -1.69
C VAL A 63 0.60 -3.13 -2.47
N THR A 64 0.39 -4.19 -3.24
CA THR A 64 -0.74 -4.34 -4.15
C THR A 64 -1.74 -5.35 -3.62
N PHE A 65 -3.03 -5.05 -3.75
CA PHE A 65 -4.10 -6.04 -3.61
C PHE A 65 -5.28 -5.71 -4.54
N ASP A 66 -6.12 -6.70 -4.81
CA ASP A 66 -7.32 -6.55 -5.62
C ASP A 66 -8.56 -6.78 -4.76
N ASN A 67 -9.57 -5.92 -4.89
CA ASN A 67 -10.82 -6.03 -4.15
C ASN A 67 -11.99 -5.45 -4.96
N ASN A 68 -13.06 -6.24 -5.11
CA ASN A 68 -14.31 -5.83 -5.78
C ASN A 68 -14.13 -5.19 -7.17
N GLY A 69 -13.24 -5.74 -8.01
CA GLY A 69 -13.00 -5.22 -9.36
C GLY A 69 -12.08 -4.00 -9.43
N TYR A 70 -11.39 -3.65 -8.34
CA TYR A 70 -10.40 -2.59 -8.28
C TYR A 70 -9.05 -3.13 -7.80
N ARG A 71 -7.97 -2.59 -8.37
CA ARG A 71 -6.62 -2.74 -7.86
C ARG A 71 -6.26 -1.56 -6.97
N TYR A 72 -5.75 -1.87 -5.79
CA TYR A 72 -5.24 -0.92 -4.84
C TYR A 72 -3.73 -1.08 -4.76
N VAL A 73 -3.00 0.02 -4.89
CA VAL A 73 -1.55 0.08 -4.71
C VAL A 73 -1.26 1.09 -3.61
N ILE A 74 -0.79 0.60 -2.48
CA ILE A 74 -0.28 1.44 -1.40
C ILE A 74 1.18 1.72 -1.75
N PHE A 75 1.53 2.98 -1.95
CA PHE A 75 2.86 3.36 -2.40
C PHE A 75 3.56 4.29 -1.42
N ALA A 76 4.89 4.17 -1.36
CA ALA A 76 5.78 5.10 -0.69
C ALA A 76 7.08 5.24 -1.51
N TYR A 77 7.34 6.43 -2.03
CA TYR A 77 8.45 6.77 -2.91
C TYR A 77 9.33 7.85 -2.30
N SER A 78 10.63 7.61 -2.37
CA SER A 78 11.72 8.55 -2.10
C SER A 78 12.58 8.67 -3.34
N GLU A 79 12.79 9.88 -3.84
CA GLU A 79 13.74 10.17 -4.91
C GLU A 79 14.59 11.37 -4.48
N GLY A 80 15.83 11.11 -4.06
CA GLY A 80 16.77 12.12 -3.57
C GLY A 80 17.79 12.58 -4.60
N ASP A 81 17.78 11.97 -5.79
CA ASP A 81 18.62 12.31 -6.94
C ASP A 81 17.99 13.36 -7.86
N VAL A 82 16.79 13.83 -7.55
CA VAL A 82 16.07 14.89 -8.23
C VAL A 82 16.01 16.16 -7.37
N THR A 83 15.87 17.32 -8.03
CA THR A 83 15.78 18.63 -7.36
C THR A 83 14.48 19.35 -7.74
N PRO A 84 13.58 19.65 -6.78
CA PRO A 84 13.65 19.26 -5.36
C PRO A 84 13.48 17.75 -5.15
N PRO A 85 13.99 17.17 -4.04
CA PRO A 85 13.78 15.77 -3.70
C PRO A 85 12.28 15.43 -3.60
N ILE A 86 11.91 14.25 -4.09
CA ILE A 86 10.53 13.75 -4.06
C ILE A 86 10.36 12.82 -2.86
N ARG A 87 9.26 13.03 -2.14
CA ARG A 87 8.77 12.19 -1.04
C ARG A 87 7.26 12.08 -1.16
N GLU A 88 6.80 10.97 -1.69
CA GLU A 88 5.39 10.75 -1.97
C GLU A 88 4.91 9.45 -1.33
N ALA A 89 3.69 9.47 -0.81
CA ALA A 89 3.03 8.28 -0.33
C ALA A 89 1.53 8.42 -0.52
N GLY A 90 0.84 7.30 -0.67
CA GLY A 90 -0.59 7.32 -0.88
C GLY A 90 -1.17 5.97 -1.27
N VAL A 91 -2.37 6.02 -1.82
CA VAL A 91 -3.05 4.88 -2.41
C VAL A 91 -3.49 5.23 -3.81
N ARG A 92 -3.07 4.42 -4.78
CA ARG A 92 -3.60 4.43 -6.14
C ARG A 92 -4.68 3.38 -6.25
N VAL A 93 -5.84 3.78 -6.76
CA VAL A 93 -6.99 2.90 -6.99
C VAL A 93 -7.31 2.89 -8.47
N ARG A 94 -7.37 1.73 -9.09
CA ARG A 94 -7.64 1.57 -10.52
C ARG A 94 -8.69 0.50 -10.77
N GLN A 95 -9.63 0.76 -11.67
CA GLN A 95 -10.59 -0.26 -12.07
C GLN A 95 -9.90 -1.37 -12.89
N LEU A 96 -10.15 -2.63 -12.54
CA LEU A 96 -9.72 -3.78 -13.33
C LEU A 96 -10.48 -3.78 -14.67
N GLY A 97 -9.77 -4.00 -15.77
CA GLY A 97 -10.34 -3.96 -17.13
C GLY A 97 -10.52 -2.56 -17.74
N ASN A 98 -10.36 -1.48 -16.96
CA ASN A 98 -10.31 -0.12 -17.50
C ASN A 98 -9.22 0.72 -16.80
N PRO A 99 -7.96 0.62 -17.27
CA PRO A 99 -6.84 1.29 -16.62
C PRO A 99 -6.92 2.82 -16.62
N ALA A 100 -7.64 3.41 -17.57
CA ALA A 100 -7.84 4.86 -17.65
C ALA A 100 -8.66 5.40 -16.47
N LYS A 101 -9.47 4.54 -15.83
CA LYS A 101 -10.20 4.88 -14.61
C LYS A 101 -9.33 4.58 -13.38
N GLN A 102 -8.41 5.49 -13.11
CA GLN A 102 -7.57 5.48 -11.92
C GLN A 102 -7.65 6.78 -11.14
N GLN A 103 -7.36 6.69 -9.85
CA GLN A 103 -7.26 7.84 -8.96
C GLN A 103 -6.16 7.61 -7.93
N ASP A 104 -5.33 8.65 -7.75
CA ASP A 104 -4.34 8.70 -6.69
C ASP A 104 -4.86 9.52 -5.52
N ILE A 105 -4.74 8.95 -4.32
CA ILE A 105 -5.05 9.59 -3.05
C ILE A 105 -3.74 9.76 -2.30
N ALA A 106 -3.12 10.92 -2.46
CA ALA A 106 -1.87 11.26 -1.77
C ALA A 106 -2.10 11.47 -0.27
N CYS A 107 -1.12 11.06 0.54
CA CYS A 107 -1.04 11.42 1.94
C CYS A 107 -0.80 12.93 2.09
N THR A 108 -1.52 13.56 3.02
CA THR A 108 -1.37 15.00 3.32
C THR A 108 -0.18 15.30 4.25
N ALA A 109 0.41 14.26 4.84
CA ALA A 109 1.56 14.33 5.74
C ALA A 109 2.41 13.07 5.60
N ALA A 110 3.65 13.11 6.09
CA ALA A 110 4.53 11.94 6.09
C ALA A 110 3.86 10.76 6.84
N PRO A 111 3.72 9.59 6.22
CA PRO A 111 3.11 8.44 6.86
C PRO A 111 4.04 7.80 7.88
N HIS A 112 3.48 7.23 8.95
CA HIS A 112 4.21 6.29 9.78
C HIS A 112 4.28 4.94 9.06
N SER A 113 5.40 4.70 8.39
CA SER A 113 5.58 3.53 7.51
C SER A 113 6.53 2.50 8.09
N LYS A 114 6.14 1.23 7.99
CA LYS A 114 7.00 0.06 8.19
C LYS A 114 6.94 -0.90 6.99
N LEU A 115 6.60 -0.40 5.79
CA LEU A 115 6.33 -1.25 4.63
C LEU A 115 7.53 -2.15 4.25
N GLY A 116 8.77 -1.70 4.46
CA GLY A 116 9.96 -2.49 4.16
C GLY A 116 10.01 -3.85 4.88
N VAL A 117 9.37 -4.00 6.05
CA VAL A 117 9.35 -5.29 6.76
C VAL A 117 8.52 -6.35 6.03
N LEU A 118 7.68 -5.95 5.09
CA LEU A 118 6.75 -6.84 4.39
C LEU A 118 7.41 -7.68 3.30
N ALA A 119 8.63 -7.35 2.88
CA ALA A 119 9.40 -8.08 1.87
C ALA A 119 9.53 -9.58 2.17
N HIS A 120 9.55 -9.96 3.45
CA HIS A 120 9.65 -11.34 3.91
C HIS A 120 8.34 -11.91 4.48
N VAL A 121 7.25 -11.14 4.42
CA VAL A 121 5.95 -11.47 5.03
C VAL A 121 4.90 -11.82 3.97
N ILE A 122 4.88 -11.10 2.86
CA ILE A 122 3.88 -11.28 1.80
C ILE A 122 4.55 -11.68 0.47
N PRO A 123 3.83 -12.34 -0.45
CA PRO A 123 4.37 -12.73 -1.75
C PRO A 123 4.96 -11.55 -2.55
N ARG A 124 5.97 -11.85 -3.38
CA ARG A 124 6.51 -10.89 -4.36
C ARG A 124 5.50 -10.64 -5.47
N ASP A 125 5.36 -9.40 -5.91
CA ASP A 125 4.58 -9.04 -7.09
C ASP A 125 5.45 -9.24 -8.35
N ALA A 126 5.39 -10.43 -8.95
CA ALA A 126 6.25 -10.79 -10.08
C ALA A 126 5.98 -9.94 -11.35
N ASP A 127 4.78 -9.40 -11.49
CA ASP A 127 4.37 -8.59 -12.64
C ASP A 127 4.65 -7.10 -12.46
N ASN A 128 5.16 -6.70 -11.28
CA ASN A 128 5.45 -5.30 -10.98
C ASN A 128 6.82 -4.90 -11.55
N SER A 129 6.87 -3.74 -12.21
CA SER A 129 8.10 -3.21 -12.81
C SER A 129 9.19 -2.88 -11.80
N LEU A 130 8.85 -2.63 -10.53
CA LEU A 130 9.85 -2.41 -9.47
C LEU A 130 10.63 -3.69 -9.13
N ASN A 131 10.10 -4.85 -9.52
CA ASN A 131 10.64 -6.18 -9.27
C ASN A 131 11.29 -6.80 -10.53
N GLN A 132 11.63 -6.01 -11.53
CA GLN A 132 12.34 -6.49 -12.73
C GLN A 132 13.84 -6.22 -12.61
#